data_AF-A0A1C3PFS2-F1
#
_entry.id   AF-A0A1C3PFS2-F1
#
_cell.length_a   1.000
_cell.length_b   1.000
_cell.length_c   1.000
_cell.angle_alpha   90.00
_cell.angle_beta   90.00
_cell.angle_gamma   90.00
#
_symmetry.space_group_name_H-M   'P 1'
#
loop_
_entity.id
_entity.type
_entity.pdbx_description
1 polymer ?
#
loop_
_entity_poly.entity_id
_entity_poly.type
_entity_poly.pdbx_seq_one_letter_code
_entity_poly.pdbx_strand_id
1 'polypeptide(L)'
;MFSSSMASAIEIESAMVVGEPDRALNLAASTMIRKWNWGATWERHLLTVAEAELENRRYADANETIMKAREAAPEWLVNQRLARRLVRDLLDSRGVRWARNSGLADLAAQMKIAV
;
A
#
# COMPACT_ATOMS: atom_id res chain seq x y z
N MET A 1 23.32 12.18 -6.47
CA MET A 1 23.07 12.29 -5.01
C MET A 1 21.64 11.83 -4.80
N PHE A 2 21.40 10.71 -4.10
CA PHE A 2 20.04 10.25 -3.82
C PHE A 2 19.34 11.29 -2.93
N SER A 3 18.11 11.69 -3.28
CA SER A 3 17.37 12.64 -2.44
C SER A 3 17.04 11.98 -1.09
N SER A 4 17.05 12.77 -0.01
CA SER A 4 16.79 12.28 1.36
C SER A 4 15.49 11.46 1.45
N SER A 5 14.44 11.84 0.70
CA SER A 5 13.18 11.11 0.66
C SER A 5 13.27 9.72 0.02
N MET A 6 14.16 9.52 -0.97
CA MET A 6 14.36 8.20 -1.59
C MET A 6 15.08 7.25 -0.65
N ALA A 7 16.07 7.75 0.10
CA ALA A 7 16.73 6.97 1.14
C ALA A 7 15.73 6.52 2.21
N SER A 8 14.81 7.40 2.62
CA SER A 8 13.75 7.04 3.56
C SER A 8 12.77 6.00 2.99
N ALA A 9 12.38 6.10 1.71
CA ALA A 9 11.53 5.08 1.09
C ALA A 9 12.21 3.70 1.07
N ILE A 10 13.50 3.67 0.76
CA ILE A 10 14.31 2.44 0.78
C ILE A 10 14.43 1.88 2.21
N GLU A 11 14.59 2.74 3.22
CA GLU A 11 14.66 2.31 4.62
C GLU A 11 13.35 1.66 5.08
N ILE A 12 12.21 2.22 4.67
CA ILE A 12 10.88 1.67 4.95
C ILE A 12 10.70 0.32 4.26
N GLU A 13 11.09 0.20 2.98
CA GLU A 13 11.09 -1.08 2.25
C GLU A 13 12.00 -2.12 2.92
N SER A 14 13.18 -1.69 3.40
CA SER A 14 14.10 -2.56 4.11
C SER A 14 13.52 -3.08 5.42
N ALA A 15 12.83 -2.23 6.19
CA ALA A 15 12.17 -2.63 7.44
C ALA A 15 11.11 -3.72 7.19
N MET A 16 10.35 -3.62 6.08
CA MET A 16 9.41 -4.66 5.68
C MET A 16 10.10 -5.97 5.30
N VAL A 17 11.22 -5.91 4.57
CA VAL A 17 11.98 -7.12 4.16
C VAL A 17 12.51 -7.89 5.38
N VAL A 18 12.88 -7.19 6.46
CA VAL A 18 13.36 -7.84 7.70
C VAL A 18 12.25 -8.19 8.68
N GLY A 19 10.98 -7.94 8.33
CA GLY A 19 9.82 -8.29 9.17
C GLY A 19 9.59 -7.34 10.35
N GLU A 20 9.92 -6.06 10.20
CA GLU A 20 9.71 -5.01 11.21
C GLU A 20 8.60 -4.01 10.77
N PRO A 21 7.33 -4.44 10.67
CA PRO A 21 6.26 -3.59 10.13
C PRO A 21 5.93 -2.38 11.02
N ASP A 22 6.05 -2.51 12.34
CA ASP A 22 5.90 -1.36 13.26
C ASP A 22 6.94 -0.27 13.01
N ARG A 23 8.18 -0.68 12.75
CA ARG A 23 9.26 0.26 12.43
C ARG A 23 8.99 0.94 11.09
N ALA A 24 8.54 0.19 10.10
CA ALA A 24 8.16 0.74 8.80
C ALA A 24 7.10 1.85 8.95
N LEU A 25 6.07 1.64 9.78
CA LEU A 25 5.05 2.66 10.05
C LEU A 25 5.60 3.89 10.79
N ASN A 26 6.47 3.69 11.78
CA ASN A 26 7.09 4.81 12.50
C ASN A 26 7.98 5.66 11.58
N LEU A 27 8.73 5.02 10.69
CA LEU A 27 9.53 5.69 9.68
C LEU A 27 8.65 6.44 8.66
N ALA A 28 7.55 5.82 8.22
CA ALA A 28 6.61 6.45 7.29
C ALA A 28 5.94 7.69 7.90
N ALA A 29 5.54 7.62 9.17
CA ALA A 29 4.92 8.73 9.88
C ALA A 29 5.88 9.90 10.14
N SER A 30 7.15 9.61 10.40
CA SER A 30 8.17 10.63 10.69
C SER A 30 8.78 11.24 9.42
N THR A 31 8.64 10.58 8.27
CA THR A 31 9.23 11.04 7.02
C THR A 31 8.20 11.79 6.17
N MET A 32 8.46 13.06 5.88
CA MET A 32 7.70 13.79 4.86
C MET A 32 8.19 13.40 3.46
N ILE A 33 7.74 12.25 2.95
CA ILE A 33 7.99 11.87 1.56
C ILE A 33 7.03 12.68 0.69
N ARG A 34 7.54 13.74 0.05
CA ARG A 34 6.76 14.48 -0.95
C ARG A 34 6.44 13.58 -2.13
N LYS A 35 5.25 13.73 -2.72
CA LYS A 35 4.91 13.12 -4.01
C LYS A 35 5.95 13.58 -5.04
N TRP A 36 6.79 12.67 -5.52
CA TRP A 36 7.83 12.96 -6.50
C TRP A 36 7.34 12.64 -7.92
N ASN A 37 7.79 13.40 -8.93
CA ASN A 37 7.52 13.14 -10.35
C ASN A 37 8.37 11.99 -10.94
N TRP A 38 8.94 11.12 -10.12
CA TRP A 38 9.80 10.01 -10.56
C TRP A 38 9.05 8.67 -10.51
N GLY A 39 8.09 8.49 -11.42
CA GLY A 39 7.46 7.20 -11.72
C GLY A 39 7.07 6.34 -10.49
N ALA A 40 7.06 5.02 -10.70
CA ALA A 40 6.54 3.98 -9.80
C ALA A 40 7.12 3.92 -8.36
N THR A 41 8.09 4.75 -7.99
CA THR A 41 8.73 4.71 -6.67
C THR A 41 7.79 5.18 -5.56
N TRP A 42 7.02 6.24 -5.82
CA TRP A 42 6.06 6.74 -4.84
C TRP A 42 4.90 5.77 -4.64
N GLU A 43 4.36 5.22 -5.72
CA GLU A 43 3.26 4.26 -5.65
C GLU A 43 3.71 2.93 -5.04
N ARG A 44 4.97 2.52 -5.27
CA ARG A 44 5.56 1.38 -4.58
C ARG A 44 5.71 1.62 -3.09
N HIS A 45 6.19 2.80 -2.69
CA HIS A 45 6.24 3.17 -1.28
C HIS A 45 4.85 3.10 -0.62
N LEU A 46 3.80 3.60 -1.28
CA LEU A 46 2.43 3.46 -0.77
C LEU A 46 2.02 2.00 -0.57
N LEU A 47 2.38 1.09 -1.49
CA LEU A 47 2.10 -0.33 -1.31
C LEU A 47 2.85 -0.95 -0.13
N THR A 48 4.09 -0.52 0.13
CA THR A 48 4.87 -0.95 1.29
C THR A 48 4.26 -0.45 2.60
N VAL A 49 3.78 0.80 2.62
CA VAL A 49 3.05 1.33 3.79
C VAL A 49 1.76 0.56 4.03
N ALA A 50 0.98 0.30 2.98
CA ALA A 50 -0.25 -0.49 3.09
C ALA A 50 0.00 -1.93 3.58
N GLU A 51 1.11 -2.56 3.18
CA GLU A 51 1.54 -3.86 3.70
C GLU A 51 1.82 -3.80 5.20
N ALA A 52 2.56 -2.79 5.67
CA ALA A 52 2.85 -2.57 7.08
C ALA A 52 1.59 -2.30 7.91
N GLU A 53 0.64 -1.53 7.36
CA GLU A 53 -0.65 -1.24 7.98
C GLU A 53 -1.48 -2.53 8.13
N LEU A 54 -1.50 -3.37 7.09
CA LEU A 54 -2.21 -4.65 7.10
C LEU A 54 -1.64 -5.64 8.11
N GLU A 55 -0.32 -5.78 8.17
CA GLU A 55 0.36 -6.63 9.17
C GLU A 55 0.05 -6.20 10.60
N ASN A 56 -0.12 -4.89 10.82
CA ASN A 56 -0.54 -4.31 12.10
C ASN A 56 -2.06 -4.24 12.30
N ARG A 57 -2.85 -4.94 11.47
CA ARG A 57 -4.31 -4.98 11.52
C ARG A 57 -4.99 -3.60 11.41
N ARG A 58 -4.29 -2.61 10.85
CA ARG A 58 -4.81 -1.27 10.53
C ARG A 58 -5.51 -1.28 9.18
N TYR A 59 -6.57 -2.09 9.07
CA TYR A 59 -7.22 -2.40 7.78
C TYR A 59 -7.85 -1.19 7.07
N ALA A 60 -8.35 -0.20 7.84
CA ALA A 60 -8.91 1.01 7.27
C ALA A 60 -7.83 1.88 6.62
N ASP A 61 -6.73 2.10 7.34
CA ASP A 61 -5.55 2.84 6.88
C ASP A 61 -4.96 2.16 5.64
N ALA A 62 -4.76 0.84 5.69
CA ALA A 62 -4.28 0.05 4.56
C ALA A 62 -5.14 0.25 3.30
N ASN A 63 -6.46 0.22 3.44
CA ASN A 63 -7.36 0.46 2.31
C ASN A 63 -7.28 1.90 1.78
N GLU A 64 -7.20 2.89 2.67
CA GLU A 64 -7.03 4.29 2.26
C GLU A 64 -5.71 4.47 1.49
N THR A 65 -4.61 3.90 1.97
CA THR A 65 -3.30 3.94 1.33
C THR A 65 -3.32 3.25 -0.04
N ILE A 66 -4.00 2.10 -0.18
CA ILE A 66 -4.19 1.44 -1.49
C ILE A 66 -5.04 2.31 -2.43
N MET A 67 -6.08 2.98 -1.94
CA MET A 67 -6.89 3.89 -2.77
C MET A 67 -6.08 5.11 -3.24
N LYS A 68 -5.18 5.66 -2.41
CA LYS A 68 -4.24 6.70 -2.83
C LYS A 68 -3.31 6.22 -3.94
N ALA A 69 -2.82 4.98 -3.84
CA ALA A 69 -2.01 4.38 -4.91
C ALA A 69 -2.83 4.16 -6.20
N ARG A 70 -4.10 3.78 -6.07
CA ARG A 70 -5.04 3.62 -7.22
C ARG A 70 -5.29 4.93 -7.92
N GLU A 71 -5.49 6.01 -7.17
CA GLU A 71 -5.67 7.36 -7.74
C GLU A 71 -4.41 7.85 -8.45
N ALA A 72 -3.24 7.58 -7.87
CA ALA A 72 -1.97 8.01 -8.44
C ALA A 72 -1.60 7.27 -9.74
N ALA A 73 -1.76 5.94 -9.77
CA ALA A 73 -1.38 5.12 -10.93
C ALA A 73 -2.26 3.85 -11.06
N PRO A 74 -3.49 3.96 -11.59
CA PRO A 74 -4.45 2.85 -11.61
C PRO A 74 -3.95 1.65 -12.44
N GLU A 75 -3.45 1.90 -13.66
CA GLU A 75 -2.94 0.86 -14.55
C GLU A 75 -1.70 0.16 -13.98
N TRP A 76 -0.83 0.91 -13.29
CA TRP A 76 0.33 0.33 -12.62
C TRP A 76 -0.11 -0.57 -11.46
N LEU A 77 -1.04 -0.09 -10.62
CA LEU A 77 -1.50 -0.78 -9.42
C LEU A 77 -2.12 -2.14 -9.73
N VAL A 78 -3.03 -2.21 -10.71
CA VAL A 78 -3.73 -3.46 -11.06
C VAL A 78 -2.79 -4.54 -11.59
N ASN A 79 -1.60 -4.15 -12.05
CA ASN A 79 -0.53 -5.04 -12.51
C ASN A 79 0.45 -5.46 -11.40
N GLN A 80 0.41 -4.83 -10.22
CA GLN A 80 1.29 -5.17 -9.10
C GLN A 80 0.85 -6.44 -8.37
N ARG A 81 1.75 -7.42 -8.28
CA ARG A 81 1.53 -8.66 -7.49
C ARG A 81 1.26 -8.36 -6.02
N LEU A 82 2.00 -7.42 -5.44
CA LEU A 82 1.84 -7.01 -4.04
C LEU A 82 0.43 -6.44 -3.80
N ALA A 83 -0.03 -5.52 -4.66
CA ALA A 83 -1.37 -4.95 -4.55
C ALA A 83 -2.47 -6.04 -4.58
N ARG A 84 -2.37 -7.00 -5.51
CA ARG A 84 -3.33 -8.13 -5.56
C ARG A 84 -3.34 -8.97 -4.30
N ARG A 85 -2.17 -9.17 -3.66
CA ARG A 85 -2.06 -9.90 -2.39
C ARG A 85 -2.77 -9.11 -1.28
N LEU A 86 -2.44 -7.83 -1.11
CA LEU A 86 -3.05 -6.96 -0.10
C LEU A 86 -4.58 -6.86 -0.24
N VAL A 87 -5.09 -6.77 -1.48
CA VAL A 87 -6.55 -6.76 -1.72
C VAL A 87 -7.21 -8.07 -1.28
N ARG A 88 -6.59 -9.23 -1.54
CA ARG A 88 -7.09 -10.53 -1.06
C ARG A 88 -7.04 -10.60 0.47
N ASP A 89 -5.92 -10.23 1.07
CA ASP A 89 -5.73 -10.26 2.51
C ASP A 89 -6.75 -9.37 3.25
N LEU A 90 -7.09 -8.21 2.67
CA LEU A 90 -8.16 -7.33 3.17
C LEU A 90 -9.56 -7.94 3.02
N LEU A 91 -9.86 -8.57 1.87
CA LEU A 91 -11.12 -9.27 1.66
C LEU A 91 -11.29 -10.40 2.66
N ASP A 92 -10.25 -11.19 2.89
CA ASP A 92 -10.25 -12.29 3.85
C ASP A 92 -10.40 -11.78 5.30
N SER A 93 -9.77 -10.64 5.62
CA SER A 93 -9.79 -10.06 6.98
C SER A 93 -11.08 -9.32 7.33
N ARG A 94 -11.75 -8.67 6.36
CA ARG A 94 -12.87 -7.75 6.60
C ARG A 94 -14.18 -8.16 5.92
N GLY A 95 -14.11 -9.08 4.97
CA GLY A 95 -15.25 -9.61 4.24
C GLY A 95 -15.83 -8.67 3.18
N VAL A 96 -16.67 -9.26 2.34
CA VAL A 96 -17.29 -8.64 1.15
C VAL A 96 -18.10 -7.39 1.47
N ARG A 97 -18.88 -7.42 2.55
CA ARG A 97 -19.75 -6.30 2.92
C ARG A 97 -18.93 -5.03 3.20
N TRP A 98 -17.81 -5.18 3.92
CA TRP A 98 -16.93 -4.05 4.19
C TRP A 98 -16.27 -3.57 2.89
N ALA A 99 -15.79 -4.49 2.05
CA ALA A 99 -15.15 -4.17 0.79
C ALA A 99 -16.04 -3.36 -0.17
N ARG A 100 -17.34 -3.66 -0.23
CA ARG A 100 -18.31 -2.89 -1.04
C ARG A 100 -18.47 -1.46 -0.53
N ASN A 101 -18.46 -1.27 0.78
CA ASN A 101 -18.63 0.05 1.38
C ASN A 101 -17.35 0.89 1.35
N SER A 102 -16.18 0.26 1.25
CA SER A 102 -14.88 0.93 1.28
C SER A 102 -14.27 1.20 -0.10
N GLY A 103 -14.95 0.82 -1.19
CA GLY A 103 -14.44 0.89 -2.56
C GLY A 103 -13.43 -0.20 -2.93
N LEU A 104 -13.07 -1.08 -1.98
CA LEU A 104 -12.16 -2.20 -2.23
C LEU A 104 -12.77 -3.22 -3.21
N ALA A 105 -14.09 -3.44 -3.17
CA ALA A 105 -14.76 -4.37 -4.07
C ALA A 105 -14.59 -3.96 -5.55
N ASP A 106 -14.60 -2.65 -5.84
CA ASP A 106 -14.38 -2.14 -7.19
C ASP A 106 -12.96 -2.39 -7.66
N LEU A 107 -11.98 -2.18 -6.77
CA LEU A 107 -10.58 -2.50 -7.07
C LEU A 107 -10.37 -4.00 -7.28
N ALA A 108 -10.98 -4.84 -6.44
CA ALA A 108 -10.95 -6.29 -6.58
C ALA A 108 -11.54 -6.73 -7.93
N ALA A 109 -12.67 -6.14 -8.35
CA ALA A 109 -13.26 -6.38 -9.66
C ALA A 109 -12.31 -5.99 -10.81
N GLN A 110 -11.66 -4.81 -10.74
CA GLN A 110 -10.65 -4.39 -11.73
C GLN A 110 -9.49 -5.39 -11.83
N MET A 111 -9.07 -5.94 -10.69
CA MET A 111 -8.00 -6.94 -10.61
C MET A 111 -8.46 -8.37 -10.92
N LYS A 112 -9.75 -8.58 -11.23
CA LYS A 112 -10.36 -9.90 -11.46
C LYS A 112 -10.17 -10.84 -10.25
N ILE A 113 -10.26 -10.29 -9.05
CA ILE A 113 -10.26 -11.02 -7.78
C ILE A 113 -11.71 -11.32 -7.42
N ALA A 114 -11.99 -12.57 -7.05
CA ALA A 114 -13.32 -12.96 -6.59
C ALA A 114 -13.63 -12.26 -5.26
N VAL A 115 -14.83 -11.68 -5.18
CA VAL A 115 -15.38 -11.01 -4.00
C VAL A 115 -16.60 -11.78 -3.55
#